data_AF-A0A177B2L1-F1
#
_entry.id   AF-A0A177B2L1-F1
#
_cell.length_a   1.000
_cell.length_b   1.000
_cell.length_c   1.000
_cell.angle_alpha   90.00
_cell.angle_beta   90.00
_cell.angle_gamma   90.00
#
_symmetry.space_group_name_H-M   'P 1'
#
loop_
_entity.id
_entity.type
_entity.pdbx_description
1 polymer ?
#
loop_
_entity_poly.entity_id
_entity_poly.type
_entity_poly.pdbx_seq_one_letter_code
_entity_poly.pdbx_strand_id
1 'polypeptide(L)'
;MDFDYEVERDKFGRLIRNVCVIPDADLSENNIIEDKDNTNFSDDSDSIDEDDIPLNKLYKNQWKKQKGPLIELSIHKNEKNKKLCNPIDYFNCFWTYDMFEETVKQSNFLCYTMWFNDRFEDIKKYLHFANNAQLVTDKNNPKFDRSYKISNILEMFRNACLTSPPTQINSVDEQIIRFKGKTGMKQYLPKKPTKWRLKVFFRN
;
A
#
# COMPACT_ATOMS: atom_id res chain seq x y z
N MET A 1 1.39 27.94 26.18
CA MET A 1 2.06 26.69 26.60
C MET A 1 2.78 26.18 25.38
N ASP A 2 4.06 26.55 25.29
CA ASP A 2 4.96 26.05 24.25
C ASP A 2 5.41 24.65 24.68
N PHE A 3 5.12 23.65 23.86
CA PHE A 3 5.55 22.28 24.11
C PHE A 3 6.78 22.00 23.24
N ASP A 4 7.93 21.82 23.88
CA ASP A 4 9.12 21.35 23.19
C ASP A 4 9.12 19.81 23.15
N TYR A 5 9.38 19.28 21.95
CA TYR A 5 9.48 17.84 21.71
C TYR A 5 10.94 17.45 21.56
N GLU A 6 11.46 16.70 22.51
CA GLU A 6 12.74 16.01 22.32
C GLU A 6 12.52 14.68 21.60
N VAL A 7 13.34 14.45 20.58
CA VAL A 7 13.29 13.24 19.76
C VAL A 7 14.53 12.42 20.06
N GLU A 8 14.35 11.33 20.80
CA GLU A 8 15.41 10.39 21.12
C GLU A 8 15.27 9.10 20.30
N ARG A 9 16.38 8.36 20.19
CA ARG A 9 16.37 7.01 19.62
C ARG A 9 16.44 5.98 20.74
N ASP A 10 15.50 5.04 20.73
CA ASP A 10 15.57 3.92 21.66
C ASP A 10 16.73 2.96 21.31
N LYS A 11 17.00 2.01 22.21
CA LYS A 11 18.00 0.94 22.02
C LYS A 11 17.78 0.05 20.79
N PHE A 12 16.69 0.24 20.05
CA PHE A 12 16.34 -0.44 18.81
C PHE A 12 16.30 0.52 17.60
N GLY A 13 16.75 1.77 17.77
CA GLY A 13 16.89 2.79 16.73
C GLY A 13 15.59 3.49 16.32
N ARG A 14 14.49 3.27 17.06
CA ARG A 14 13.18 3.89 16.78
C ARG A 14 13.15 5.29 17.39
N LEU A 15 12.59 6.25 16.64
CA LEU A 15 12.41 7.62 17.13
C LEU A 15 11.23 7.66 18.09
N ILE A 16 11.51 7.98 19.35
CA ILE A 16 10.51 8.20 20.40
C ILE A 16 10.43 9.71 20.64
N ARG A 17 9.20 10.23 20.73
CA ARG A 17 8.94 11.64 21.07
C ARG A 17 8.56 11.69 22.54
N ASN A 18 9.39 12.34 23.35
CA ASN A 18 9.08 12.60 24.75
C ASN A 18 8.53 14.02 24.84
N VAL A 19 7.40 14.18 25.54
CA VAL A 19 6.82 15.50 25.80
C VAL A 19 7.49 16.03 27.06
N CYS A 20 8.31 17.06 26.92
CA CYS A 20 8.92 17.73 28.07
C CYS A 20 7.99 18.88 28.47
N VAL A 21 7.34 18.77 29.62
CA VAL A 21 6.58 19.88 30.20
C VAL A 21 7.56 20.70 31.02
N ILE A 22 7.90 21.90 30.54
CA ILE A 22 8.70 22.85 31.30
C ILE A 22 7.85 23.31 32.49
N PRO A 23 8.28 23.14 33.74
CA PRO A 23 7.52 23.61 34.88
C PRO A 23 7.56 25.13 34.90
N ASP A 24 6.41 25.77 34.69
CA ASP A 24 6.25 27.20 34.96
C ASP A 24 6.46 27.46 36.46
N ALA A 25 7.18 28.53 36.76
CA ALA A 25 7.57 28.95 38.09
C ALA A 25 6.36 29.35 38.96
N ASP A 26 6.40 28.89 40.22
CA ASP A 26 5.62 29.25 41.40
C ASP A 26 4.09 29.18 41.35
N LEU A 27 3.50 28.34 42.22
CA LEU A 27 2.61 28.76 43.33
C LEU A 27 2.07 27.55 44.14
N SER A 28 2.45 27.52 45.43
CA SER A 28 1.71 27.10 46.65
C SER A 28 0.98 25.74 46.78
N GLU A 29 1.20 25.14 47.96
CA GLU A 29 0.74 23.87 48.52
C GLU A 29 -0.80 23.61 48.68
N ASN A 30 -1.08 22.31 48.90
CA ASN A 30 -2.18 21.65 49.66
C ASN A 30 -3.54 21.42 48.98
N ASN A 31 -3.86 20.14 48.70
CA ASN A 31 -4.75 19.34 49.57
C ASN A 31 -4.88 17.87 49.13
N ILE A 32 -4.96 17.04 50.17
CA ILE A 32 -5.20 15.59 50.21
C ILE A 32 -6.62 15.28 49.69
N ILE A 33 -6.76 14.25 48.85
CA ILE A 33 -7.93 13.34 48.85
C ILE A 33 -7.41 11.91 48.61
N GLU A 34 -7.43 11.12 49.68
CA GLU A 34 -7.46 9.66 49.63
C GLU A 34 -8.81 9.20 49.06
N ASP A 35 -8.84 8.14 48.27
CA ASP A 35 -9.96 7.19 48.28
C ASP A 35 -9.40 5.77 48.10
N LYS A 36 -9.52 4.98 49.17
CA LYS A 36 -9.32 3.54 49.25
C LYS A 36 -10.64 2.86 48.93
N ASP A 37 -10.59 1.73 48.23
CA ASP A 37 -11.33 0.49 48.53
C ASP A 37 -10.81 -0.60 47.57
N ASN A 38 -9.96 -1.54 48.01
CA ASN A 38 -10.26 -2.79 48.73
C ASN A 38 -11.24 -3.73 48.02
N THR A 39 -10.69 -4.72 47.30
CA THR A 39 -11.20 -6.09 47.36
C THR A 39 -10.03 -7.05 47.53
N ASN A 40 -9.96 -7.62 48.74
CA ASN A 40 -9.05 -8.70 49.12
C ASN A 40 -9.45 -10.02 48.44
N PHE A 41 -8.45 -10.75 47.95
CA PHE A 41 -8.49 -12.22 47.88
C PHE A 41 -7.10 -12.75 48.26
N SER A 42 -6.95 -13.06 49.54
CA SER A 42 -5.96 -13.97 50.16
C SER A 42 -6.25 -15.41 49.68
N ASP A 43 -5.36 -16.39 49.64
CA ASP A 43 -3.94 -16.62 49.91
C ASP A 43 -3.59 -17.86 49.05
N ASP A 44 -2.33 -18.03 48.63
CA ASP A 44 -1.62 -19.27 48.90
C ASP A 44 -0.18 -19.18 48.37
N SER A 45 0.73 -19.34 49.31
CA SER A 45 2.17 -19.43 49.17
C SER A 45 2.57 -20.69 48.41
N ASP A 46 3.44 -20.53 47.41
CA ASP A 46 4.47 -21.52 47.12
C ASP A 46 5.74 -20.79 46.66
N SER A 47 6.71 -20.78 47.56
CA SER A 47 8.10 -20.46 47.29
C SER A 47 8.67 -21.50 46.32
N ILE A 48 9.00 -21.08 45.10
CA ILE A 48 9.86 -21.85 44.21
C ILE A 48 11.11 -21.02 43.99
N ASP A 49 12.22 -21.60 44.44
CA ASP A 49 13.57 -21.05 44.45
C ASP A 49 13.99 -20.52 43.07
N GLU A 50 14.61 -19.35 43.09
CA GLU A 50 14.96 -18.53 41.93
C GLU A 50 16.30 -18.92 41.28
N ASP A 51 16.68 -20.21 41.35
CA ASP A 51 17.97 -20.68 40.84
C ASP A 51 17.80 -21.81 39.80
N ASP A 52 18.45 -21.62 38.65
CA ASP A 52 18.69 -22.57 37.56
C ASP A 52 17.61 -22.82 36.48
N ILE A 53 17.10 -21.75 35.86
CA ILE A 53 16.65 -21.85 34.44
C ILE A 53 17.84 -21.44 33.53
N PRO A 54 18.40 -22.34 32.71
CA PRO A 54 19.50 -21.99 31.81
C PRO A 54 19.05 -20.85 30.89
N LEU A 55 19.79 -19.74 30.91
CA LEU A 55 19.58 -18.53 30.10
C LEU A 55 19.77 -18.73 28.58
N ASN A 56 19.62 -19.97 28.10
CA ASN A 56 19.94 -20.42 26.75
C ASN A 56 18.77 -21.16 26.12
N LYS A 57 17.56 -20.59 26.22
CA LYS A 57 16.46 -20.93 25.29
C LYS A 57 15.40 -19.84 25.16
N LEU A 58 15.78 -18.57 25.34
CA LEU A 58 15.05 -17.52 24.64
C LEU A 58 15.46 -17.64 23.17
N TYR A 59 14.64 -18.36 22.38
CA TYR A 59 14.65 -18.20 20.93
C TYR A 59 14.38 -16.72 20.67
N LYS A 60 15.46 -15.95 20.57
CA LYS A 60 15.44 -14.60 20.02
C LYS A 60 15.05 -14.78 18.56
N ASN A 61 13.74 -14.79 18.30
CA ASN A 61 13.19 -14.58 16.98
C ASN A 61 13.52 -13.13 16.59
N GLN A 62 14.80 -12.89 16.30
CA GLN A 62 15.23 -11.71 15.61
C GLN A 62 14.74 -11.88 14.18
N TRP A 63 13.71 -11.14 13.81
CA TRP A 63 13.34 -10.96 12.41
C TRP A 63 14.57 -10.49 11.66
N LYS A 64 15.25 -11.42 10.99
CA LYS A 64 16.35 -11.08 10.12
C LYS A 64 15.73 -10.35 8.95
N LYS A 65 16.03 -9.06 8.89
CA LYS A 65 15.68 -8.24 7.76
C LYS A 65 16.46 -8.71 6.53
N GLN A 66 15.86 -9.62 5.77
CA GLN A 66 16.41 -10.17 4.54
C GLN A 66 15.72 -9.53 3.34
N LYS A 67 16.48 -9.32 2.26
CA LYS A 67 15.94 -8.83 0.99
C LYS A 67 14.92 -9.83 0.46
N GLY A 68 13.71 -9.36 0.17
CA GLY A 68 12.69 -10.18 -0.45
C GLY A 68 13.12 -10.69 -1.83
N PRO A 69 12.70 -11.91 -2.24
CA PRO A 69 12.83 -12.36 -3.62
C PRO A 69 12.00 -11.45 -4.53
N LEU A 70 12.37 -11.42 -5.81
CA LEU A 70 11.57 -10.73 -6.82
C LEU A 70 10.17 -11.35 -6.91
N ILE A 71 9.20 -10.55 -7.36
CA ILE A 71 7.87 -11.05 -7.68
C ILE A 71 8.04 -12.02 -8.86
N GLU A 72 7.68 -13.27 -8.65
CA GLU A 72 7.71 -14.30 -9.69
C GLU A 72 6.34 -14.40 -10.37
N LEU A 73 6.34 -14.53 -11.71
CA LEU A 73 5.12 -14.73 -12.47
C LEU A 73 4.74 -16.21 -12.45
N SER A 74 3.78 -16.60 -11.60
CA SER A 74 3.32 -18.00 -11.52
C SER A 74 2.29 -18.37 -12.60
N ILE A 75 1.81 -17.39 -13.37
CA ILE A 75 0.85 -17.61 -14.46
C ILE A 75 1.61 -18.18 -15.67
N HIS A 76 1.01 -19.10 -16.41
CA HIS A 76 1.59 -19.64 -17.65
C HIS A 76 0.87 -19.07 -18.87
N LYS A 77 1.59 -18.93 -19.99
CA LYS A 77 0.98 -18.51 -21.26
C LYS A 77 -0.10 -19.52 -21.62
N ASN A 78 -1.33 -19.04 -21.78
CA ASN A 78 -2.43 -19.90 -22.23
C ASN A 78 -2.15 -20.38 -23.66
N GLU A 79 -2.37 -21.67 -23.90
CA GLU A 79 -2.27 -22.24 -25.24
C GLU A 79 -3.38 -21.66 -26.14
N LYS A 80 -3.01 -21.30 -27.37
CA LYS A 80 -3.96 -20.86 -28.39
C LYS A 80 -4.92 -22.04 -28.65
N ASN A 81 -6.23 -21.79 -28.56
CA ASN A 81 -7.33 -22.75 -28.77
C ASN A 81 -7.81 -23.56 -27.55
N LYS A 82 -7.46 -23.15 -26.33
CA LYS A 82 -8.09 -23.72 -25.12
C LYS A 82 -9.58 -23.33 -25.06
N LYS A 83 -10.46 -24.32 -24.89
CA LYS A 83 -11.89 -24.09 -24.68
C LYS A 83 -12.10 -23.24 -23.42
N LEU A 84 -12.87 -22.15 -23.56
CA LEU A 84 -13.24 -21.27 -22.45
C LEU A 84 -14.25 -21.99 -21.55
N CYS A 85 -13.77 -22.65 -20.51
CA CYS A 85 -14.61 -23.43 -19.59
C CYS A 85 -14.70 -22.78 -18.20
N ASN A 86 -13.65 -22.07 -17.78
CA ASN A 86 -13.58 -21.51 -16.43
C ASN A 86 -13.68 -19.99 -16.46
N PRO A 87 -14.25 -19.35 -15.41
CA PRO A 87 -14.28 -17.90 -15.27
C PRO A 87 -12.91 -17.22 -15.45
N ILE A 88 -11.83 -17.89 -15.03
CA ILE A 88 -10.47 -17.39 -15.19
C ILE A 88 -10.02 -17.30 -16.66
N ASP A 89 -10.51 -18.20 -17.53
CA ASP A 89 -10.16 -18.18 -18.94
C ASP A 89 -10.75 -16.93 -19.62
N TYR A 90 -11.97 -16.51 -19.24
CA TYR A 90 -12.59 -15.26 -19.71
C TYR A 90 -11.85 -14.02 -19.21
N PHE A 91 -11.41 -14.02 -17.95
CA PHE A 91 -10.58 -12.93 -17.41
C PHE A 91 -9.29 -12.77 -18.21
N ASN A 92 -8.63 -13.89 -18.53
CA ASN A 92 -7.38 -13.92 -19.29
C ASN A 92 -7.52 -13.47 -20.75
N CYS A 93 -8.76 -13.40 -21.30
CA CYS A 93 -8.99 -12.77 -22.60
C CYS A 93 -8.76 -11.26 -22.58
N PHE A 94 -9.00 -10.60 -21.44
CA PHE A 94 -8.87 -9.14 -21.31
C PHE A 94 -7.60 -8.74 -20.58
N TRP A 95 -7.19 -9.50 -19.58
CA TRP A 95 -5.95 -9.28 -18.86
C TRP A 95 -4.94 -10.36 -19.27
N THR A 96 -4.19 -10.07 -20.33
CA THR A 96 -3.35 -11.06 -21.00
C THR A 96 -2.08 -11.37 -20.21
N TYR A 97 -1.43 -12.49 -20.56
CA TYR A 97 -0.13 -12.85 -19.98
C TYR A 97 0.89 -11.73 -20.13
N ASP A 98 0.96 -11.08 -21.29
CA ASP A 98 1.94 -10.02 -21.55
C ASP A 98 1.72 -8.82 -20.61
N MET A 99 0.46 -8.54 -20.22
CA MET A 99 0.15 -7.51 -19.22
C MET A 99 0.67 -7.89 -17.83
N PHE A 100 0.53 -9.16 -17.44
CA PHE A 100 1.09 -9.67 -16.19
C PHE A 100 2.62 -9.61 -16.18
N GLU A 101 3.26 -10.07 -17.26
CA GLU A 101 4.71 -10.06 -17.43
C GLU A 101 5.26 -8.63 -17.31
N GLU A 102 4.66 -7.68 -18.02
CA GLU A 102 5.07 -6.28 -17.96
C GLU A 102 4.86 -5.67 -16.57
N THR A 103 3.72 -5.95 -15.93
CA THR A 103 3.43 -5.49 -14.56
C THR A 103 4.50 -5.98 -13.58
N VAL A 104 4.87 -7.26 -13.64
CA VAL A 104 5.86 -7.82 -12.73
C VAL A 104 7.26 -7.30 -13.04
N LYS A 105 7.62 -7.19 -14.32
CA LYS A 105 8.89 -6.58 -14.74
C LYS A 105 9.05 -5.16 -14.20
N GLN A 106 8.03 -4.31 -14.36
CA GLN A 106 8.07 -2.91 -13.91
C GLN A 106 8.03 -2.79 -12.39
N SER A 107 7.24 -3.63 -11.72
CA SER A 107 7.20 -3.68 -10.25
C SER A 107 8.54 -4.13 -9.67
N ASN A 108 9.16 -5.18 -10.25
CA ASN A 108 10.44 -5.71 -9.82
C ASN A 108 11.59 -4.71 -9.95
N PHE A 109 11.57 -3.85 -10.97
CA PHE A 109 12.56 -2.78 -11.13
C PHE A 109 12.60 -1.83 -9.93
N LEU A 110 11.51 -1.70 -9.17
CA LEU A 110 11.40 -0.81 -8.02
C LEU A 110 11.42 -1.56 -6.67
N CYS A 111 11.36 -2.90 -6.73
CA CYS A 111 11.23 -3.84 -5.61
C CYS A 111 12.55 -4.11 -4.87
N TYR A 112 13.67 -3.45 -5.21
CA TYR A 112 14.98 -3.69 -4.57
C TYR A 112 14.99 -3.51 -3.03
N THR A 113 13.94 -2.92 -2.46
CA THR A 113 13.77 -2.59 -1.05
C THR A 113 12.52 -3.20 -0.41
N MET A 114 12.02 -4.34 -0.92
CA MET A 114 10.86 -5.06 -0.35
C MET A 114 11.29 -5.97 0.81
N TRP A 115 10.70 -5.81 2.01
CA TRP A 115 11.17 -6.44 3.26
C TRP A 115 9.97 -7.15 3.90
N PHE A 116 10.14 -8.45 4.21
CA PHE A 116 9.12 -9.45 4.57
C PHE A 116 8.15 -9.20 5.75
N ASN A 117 7.91 -7.97 6.19
CA ASN A 117 7.00 -7.72 7.31
C ASN A 117 5.52 -7.86 6.90
N ASP A 118 5.15 -7.43 5.69
CA ASP A 118 3.80 -7.64 5.10
C ASP A 118 3.88 -7.67 3.58
N ARG A 119 3.83 -8.89 3.00
CA ARG A 119 3.99 -9.10 1.56
C ARG A 119 2.90 -8.41 0.74
N PHE A 120 1.68 -8.31 1.25
CA PHE A 120 0.58 -7.72 0.50
C PHE A 120 0.76 -6.20 0.40
N GLU A 121 1.04 -5.54 1.53
CA GLU A 121 1.27 -4.10 1.54
C GLU A 121 2.53 -3.71 0.75
N ASP A 122 3.56 -4.54 0.80
CA ASP A 122 4.76 -4.39 0.00
C ASP A 122 4.46 -4.47 -1.51
N ILE A 123 3.78 -5.52 -1.98
CA ILE A 123 3.40 -5.64 -3.40
C ILE A 123 2.53 -4.45 -3.83
N LYS A 124 1.55 -4.08 -3.01
CA LYS A 124 0.65 -2.95 -3.26
C LYS A 124 1.41 -1.63 -3.38
N LYS A 125 2.45 -1.43 -2.56
CA LYS A 125 3.29 -0.23 -2.59
C LYS A 125 4.20 -0.17 -3.82
N TYR A 126 4.74 -1.30 -4.26
CA TYR A 126 5.67 -1.38 -5.39
C TYR A 126 5.01 -1.86 -6.69
N LEU A 127 3.68 -1.87 -6.78
CA LEU A 127 2.96 -2.20 -8.00
C LEU A 127 3.12 -1.08 -9.03
N HIS A 128 3.83 -1.37 -10.12
CA HIS A 128 4.12 -0.43 -11.19
C HIS A 128 3.87 -1.03 -12.57
N PHE A 129 3.44 -0.19 -13.52
CA PHE A 129 3.12 -0.57 -14.90
C PHE A 129 4.01 0.13 -15.94
N ALA A 130 4.93 1.00 -15.51
CA ALA A 130 5.83 1.73 -16.40
C ALA A 130 7.16 2.03 -15.71
N ASN A 131 8.20 2.23 -16.51
CA ASN A 131 9.53 2.56 -16.01
C ASN A 131 9.62 4.05 -15.66
N ASN A 132 9.68 4.37 -14.37
CA ASN A 132 9.81 5.76 -13.92
C ASN A 132 11.09 6.45 -14.40
N ALA A 133 12.15 5.72 -14.76
CA ALA A 133 13.39 6.30 -15.29
C ALA A 133 13.23 6.93 -16.68
N GLN A 134 12.19 6.54 -17.42
CA GLN A 134 11.89 7.06 -18.76
C GLN A 134 10.77 8.11 -18.73
N LEU A 135 10.30 8.51 -17.55
CA LEU A 135 9.23 9.50 -17.41
C LEU A 135 9.71 10.88 -17.87
N VAL A 136 9.04 11.42 -18.89
CA VAL A 136 9.23 12.80 -19.34
C VAL A 136 8.42 13.74 -18.43
N THR A 137 9.09 14.66 -17.76
CA THR A 137 8.45 15.61 -16.82
C THR A 137 8.16 16.97 -17.44
N ASP A 138 8.89 17.34 -18.50
CA ASP A 138 8.67 18.59 -19.22
C ASP A 138 7.37 18.54 -20.03
N LYS A 139 6.44 19.44 -19.71
CA LYS A 139 5.11 19.53 -20.35
C LYS A 139 5.16 20.01 -21.80
N ASN A 140 6.24 20.70 -22.18
CA ASN A 140 6.41 21.21 -23.54
C ASN A 140 6.99 20.16 -24.48
N ASN A 141 7.46 19.04 -23.94
CA ASN A 141 7.98 17.95 -24.74
C ASN A 141 6.83 17.21 -25.44
N PRO A 142 6.92 16.92 -26.76
CA PRO A 142 5.89 16.19 -27.48
C PRO A 142 5.66 14.76 -26.95
N LYS A 143 6.64 14.18 -26.23
CA LYS A 143 6.53 12.87 -25.58
C LYS A 143 5.93 12.94 -24.17
N PHE A 144 5.52 14.12 -23.71
CA PHE A 144 4.89 14.26 -22.40
C PHE A 144 3.52 13.60 -22.40
N ASP A 145 3.38 12.55 -21.58
CA ASP A 145 2.10 11.90 -21.33
C ASP A 145 1.74 11.98 -19.84
N ARG A 146 0.58 12.58 -19.57
CA ARG A 146 0.02 12.71 -18.21
C ARG A 146 -0.36 11.35 -17.61
N SER A 147 -0.70 10.38 -18.45
CA SER A 147 -1.06 9.01 -18.07
C SER A 147 0.09 8.01 -18.19
N TYR A 148 1.33 8.45 -18.41
CA TYR A 148 2.48 7.59 -18.72
C TYR A 148 2.59 6.35 -17.81
N LYS A 149 2.36 6.54 -16.51
CA LYS A 149 2.45 5.47 -15.49
C LYS A 149 1.51 4.29 -15.72
N ILE A 150 0.45 4.47 -16.51
CA ILE A 150 -0.57 3.47 -16.82
C ILE A 150 -0.87 3.37 -18.31
N SER A 151 -0.29 4.23 -19.16
CA SER A 151 -0.67 4.31 -20.57
C SER A 151 -0.44 3.00 -21.32
N ASN A 152 0.74 2.39 -21.11
CA ASN A 152 1.09 1.12 -21.76
C ASN A 152 0.09 0.01 -21.40
N ILE A 153 -0.19 -0.19 -20.12
CA ILE A 153 -1.13 -1.24 -19.68
C ILE A 153 -2.56 -0.96 -20.14
N LEU A 154 -2.99 0.31 -20.18
CA LEU A 154 -4.30 0.70 -20.70
C LEU A 154 -4.43 0.44 -22.21
N GLU A 155 -3.36 0.67 -22.97
CA GLU A 155 -3.34 0.40 -24.41
C GLU A 155 -3.40 -1.10 -24.69
N MET A 156 -2.63 -1.91 -23.96
CA MET A 156 -2.72 -3.37 -24.03
C MET A 156 -4.14 -3.86 -23.70
N PHE A 157 -4.73 -3.35 -22.61
CA PHE A 157 -6.09 -3.69 -22.21
C PHE A 157 -7.13 -3.28 -23.26
N ARG A 158 -7.01 -2.06 -23.81
CA ARG A 158 -7.89 -1.59 -24.89
C ARG A 158 -7.80 -2.51 -26.10
N ASN A 159 -6.59 -2.90 -26.52
CA ASN A 159 -6.38 -3.78 -27.65
C ASN A 159 -7.02 -5.15 -27.42
N ALA A 160 -6.90 -5.70 -26.19
CA ALA A 160 -7.59 -6.93 -25.81
C ALA A 160 -9.13 -6.77 -25.91
N CYS A 161 -9.71 -5.67 -25.41
CA CYS A 161 -11.14 -5.42 -25.55
C CYS A 161 -11.61 -5.30 -27.00
N LEU A 162 -10.79 -4.71 -27.88
CA LEU A 162 -11.12 -4.54 -29.31
C LEU A 162 -11.11 -5.85 -30.11
N THR A 163 -10.53 -6.93 -29.57
CA THR A 163 -10.64 -8.25 -30.20
C THR A 163 -12.05 -8.81 -30.15
N SER A 164 -12.87 -8.36 -29.19
CA SER A 164 -14.26 -8.77 -29.08
C SER A 164 -15.12 -7.98 -30.07
N PRO A 165 -15.94 -8.66 -30.90
CA PRO A 165 -16.77 -7.97 -31.87
C PRO A 165 -17.81 -7.09 -31.17
N PRO A 166 -18.03 -5.85 -31.66
CA PRO A 166 -19.04 -4.97 -31.10
C PRO A 166 -20.46 -5.51 -31.36
N THR A 167 -21.38 -5.20 -30.46
CA THR A 167 -22.82 -5.41 -30.67
C THR A 167 -23.39 -4.41 -31.69
N GLN A 168 -24.57 -4.72 -32.23
CA GLN A 168 -25.24 -3.87 -33.22
C GLN A 168 -25.71 -2.53 -32.62
N ILE A 169 -26.10 -2.54 -31.35
CA ILE A 169 -26.52 -1.36 -30.59
C ILE A 169 -25.44 -1.08 -29.57
N ASN A 170 -24.83 0.10 -29.66
CA ASN A 170 -23.79 0.55 -28.74
C ASN A 170 -24.21 1.87 -28.10
N SER A 171 -23.74 2.09 -26.88
CA SER A 171 -23.89 3.38 -26.20
C SER A 171 -22.52 3.92 -25.80
N VAL A 172 -22.37 5.23 -25.85
CA VAL A 172 -21.17 5.91 -25.35
C VAL A 172 -21.57 6.77 -24.18
N ASP A 173 -20.93 6.55 -23.04
CA ASP A 173 -21.21 7.30 -21.82
C ASP A 173 -19.93 7.61 -21.03
N GLU A 174 -20.10 8.41 -19.99
CA GLU A 174 -19.06 8.92 -19.11
C GLU A 174 -19.08 8.16 -17.78
N GLN A 175 -18.01 7.42 -17.49
CA GLN A 175 -17.81 6.84 -16.17
C GLN A 175 -16.95 7.74 -15.31
N ILE A 176 -17.36 7.82 -14.05
CA ILE A 176 -16.71 8.65 -13.05
C ILE A 176 -15.99 7.75 -12.03
N ILE A 177 -14.66 7.84 -12.00
CA ILE A 177 -13.82 7.09 -11.07
C ILE A 177 -13.57 7.95 -9.82
N ARG A 178 -13.92 7.41 -8.65
CA ARG A 178 -13.68 8.06 -7.36
C ARG A 178 -12.19 7.98 -7.02
N PHE A 179 -11.51 9.11 -6.96
CA PHE A 179 -10.08 9.17 -6.63
C PHE A 179 -9.73 10.37 -5.76
N LYS A 180 -9.17 10.12 -4.57
CA LYS A 180 -8.78 11.16 -3.62
C LYS A 180 -7.36 11.69 -3.84
N GLY A 181 -6.47 10.95 -4.49
CA GLY A 181 -5.06 11.34 -4.67
C GLY A 181 -4.83 12.57 -5.56
N LYS A 182 -3.61 13.12 -5.52
CA LYS A 182 -3.19 14.26 -6.34
C LYS A 182 -2.83 13.79 -7.74
N THR A 183 -3.52 14.29 -8.76
CA THR A 183 -3.21 14.03 -10.17
C THR A 183 -3.73 15.16 -11.04
N GLY A 184 -2.99 15.50 -12.09
CA GLY A 184 -3.44 16.45 -13.11
C GLY A 184 -4.57 15.91 -13.98
N MET A 185 -4.89 14.61 -13.92
CA MET A 185 -5.94 14.00 -14.74
C MET A 185 -7.37 14.27 -14.23
N LYS A 186 -7.51 14.91 -13.05
CA LYS A 186 -8.84 15.26 -12.52
C LYS A 186 -9.48 16.36 -13.37
N GLN A 187 -10.75 16.17 -13.70
CA GLN A 187 -11.58 17.16 -14.37
C GLN A 187 -12.58 17.77 -13.38
N TYR A 188 -12.84 19.07 -13.56
CA TYR A 188 -13.88 19.80 -12.84
C TYR A 188 -15.25 19.58 -13.50
N LEU A 189 -16.24 19.16 -12.72
CA LEU A 189 -17.61 18.83 -13.11
C LEU A 189 -18.57 19.62 -12.19
N PRO A 190 -18.97 20.84 -12.57
CA PRO A 190 -19.72 21.74 -11.68
C PRO A 190 -21.08 21.19 -11.26
N LYS A 191 -21.71 20.38 -12.11
CA LYS A 191 -23.05 19.81 -11.90
C LYS A 191 -23.07 18.52 -11.06
N LYS A 192 -21.91 18.03 -10.60
CA LYS A 192 -21.83 16.80 -9.79
C LYS A 192 -21.56 17.13 -8.32
N PRO A 193 -22.08 16.34 -7.35
CA PRO A 193 -21.91 16.62 -5.91
C PRO A 193 -20.45 16.75 -5.46
N THR A 194 -19.55 16.01 -6.11
CA THR A 194 -18.10 16.24 -5.96
C THR A 194 -17.56 16.69 -7.30
N LYS A 195 -17.00 17.90 -7.32
CA LYS A 195 -16.67 18.60 -8.55
C LYS A 195 -15.38 18.09 -9.21
N TRP A 196 -14.40 17.60 -8.46
CA TRP A 196 -13.12 17.14 -9.03
C TRP A 196 -13.05 15.61 -9.10
N ARG A 197 -13.05 15.03 -10.31
CA ARG A 197 -13.07 13.58 -10.49
C ARG A 197 -12.26 13.12 -11.70
N LEU A 198 -11.89 11.84 -11.72
CA LEU A 198 -11.39 11.18 -12.91
C LEU A 198 -12.59 10.80 -13.77
N LYS A 199 -12.57 11.23 -15.02
CA LYS A 199 -13.62 10.99 -16.01
C LYS A 199 -13.05 10.13 -17.12
N VAL A 200 -13.76 9.06 -17.45
CA VAL A 200 -13.40 8.13 -18.53
C VAL A 200 -14.62 7.98 -19.44
N PHE A 201 -14.40 7.95 -20.74
CA PHE A 201 -15.45 7.62 -21.70
C PHE A 201 -15.34 6.14 -22.04
N PHE A 202 -16.47 5.45 -22.08
CA PHE A 202 -16.52 4.03 -22.41
C PHE A 202 -17.67 3.77 -23.39
N ARG A 203 -17.47 2.72 -24.20
CA ARG A 203 -18.48 2.20 -25.12
C ARG A 203 -19.01 0.91 -24.52
N ASN A 204 -20.32 0.85 -24.27
CA ASN A 204 -21.03 -0.40 -23.97
C ASN A 204 -21.57 -1.00 -25.26
#